data_AF-A0A1R1SQD8-F1
#
_entry.id   AF-A0A1R1SQD8-F1
#
_cell.length_a   1.000
_cell.length_b   1.000
_cell.length_c   1.000
_cell.angle_alpha   90.00
_cell.angle_beta   90.00
_cell.angle_gamma   90.00
#
_symmetry.space_group_name_H-M   'P 1'
#
loop_
_entity.id
_entity.type
_entity.pdbx_description
1 polymer ?
#
loop_
_entity_poly.entity_id
_entity_poly.type
_entity_poly.pdbx_seq_one_letter_code
_entity_poly.pdbx_strand_id
1 'polypeptide(L)'
;MADGGEALRGDEGDVDGSPEALSVRPVNVSAPELLARLGLDAARWALLRPAAHDLPDLDPDRLLAQRESNPLFRVRYAHARVRALVRNGRQLGVHSSTDGPYRHPAEVALIATIADYPRLIESAARHRAPDRLARHLEAVADGFFRFHDACPPLPCGEEKPMAAHRSRLALAEAAGVVLAGGLHLLGISAPEHL
;
A
#
# COMPACT_ATOMS: atom_id res chain seq x y z
N MET A 1 -42.91 29.10 -60.03
CA MET A 1 -41.73 29.94 -60.31
C MET A 1 -40.81 29.82 -59.11
N ALA A 2 -39.56 29.49 -59.37
CA ALA A 2 -38.49 29.34 -58.39
C ALA A 2 -38.02 30.69 -57.85
N ASP A 3 -37.37 30.64 -56.68
CA ASP A 3 -36.09 31.27 -56.25
C ASP A 3 -36.20 31.51 -54.72
N GLY A 4 -35.23 31.28 -53.81
CA GLY A 4 -33.78 31.07 -53.87
C GLY A 4 -33.19 31.65 -52.57
N GLY A 5 -32.18 30.99 -51.97
CA GLY A 5 -31.35 31.49 -50.85
C GLY A 5 -31.94 31.27 -49.44
N GLU A 6 -31.19 30.95 -48.38
CA GLU A 6 -29.75 31.01 -48.15
C GLU A 6 -29.41 30.17 -46.91
N ALA A 7 -28.19 29.61 -46.88
CA ALA A 7 -27.68 28.75 -45.82
C ALA A 7 -27.27 29.55 -44.57
N LEU A 8 -27.55 29.02 -43.38
CA LEU A 8 -26.70 29.24 -42.20
C LEU A 8 -26.20 27.90 -41.66
N ARG A 9 -24.87 27.76 -41.70
CA ARG A 9 -24.06 26.80 -40.96
C ARG A 9 -24.34 26.93 -39.45
N GLY A 10 -24.60 25.80 -38.81
CA GLY A 10 -24.29 25.56 -37.41
C GLY A 10 -23.41 24.32 -37.35
N ASP A 11 -22.10 24.55 -37.22
CA ASP A 11 -21.09 23.57 -36.84
C ASP A 11 -20.96 23.60 -35.30
N GLU A 12 -20.34 22.56 -34.75
CA GLU A 12 -20.01 22.34 -33.32
C GLU A 12 -21.16 21.77 -32.46
N GLY A 13 -21.02 20.63 -31.78
CA GLY A 13 -19.85 19.78 -31.62
C GLY A 13 -20.29 18.38 -31.20
N ASP A 14 -19.60 17.42 -31.78
CA ASP A 14 -19.62 16.00 -31.47
C ASP A 14 -19.30 15.82 -29.98
N VAL A 15 -20.31 15.55 -29.16
CA VAL A 15 -20.08 15.02 -27.83
C VAL A 15 -19.84 13.53 -28.03
N ASP A 16 -18.60 13.18 -28.35
CA ASP A 16 -18.05 11.84 -28.19
C ASP A 16 -18.03 11.49 -26.69
N GLY A 17 -19.23 11.29 -26.16
CA GLY A 17 -19.46 10.46 -25.01
C GLY A 17 -19.57 9.04 -25.49
N SER A 18 -18.50 8.50 -26.07
CA SER A 18 -18.34 7.05 -26.09
C SER A 18 -18.51 6.60 -24.64
N PRO A 19 -19.55 5.80 -24.32
CA PRO A 19 -19.66 5.26 -22.98
C PRO A 19 -18.40 4.43 -22.81
N GLU A 20 -17.47 4.92 -22.00
CA GLU A 20 -16.26 4.21 -21.64
C GLU A 20 -16.71 2.81 -21.27
N ALA A 21 -16.42 1.86 -22.16
CA ALA A 21 -17.16 0.61 -22.19
C ALA A 21 -16.86 -0.10 -20.88
N LEU A 22 -17.79 0.01 -19.93
CA LEU A 22 -17.77 -0.74 -18.68
C LEU A 22 -17.74 -2.20 -19.11
N SER A 23 -16.54 -2.77 -19.12
CA SER A 23 -16.33 -4.18 -19.37
C SER A 23 -16.85 -4.92 -18.14
N VAL A 24 -18.16 -5.09 -18.10
CA VAL A 24 -18.82 -5.97 -17.14
C VAL A 24 -18.47 -7.38 -17.58
N ARG A 25 -17.36 -7.91 -17.07
CA ARG A 25 -17.06 -9.33 -17.18
C ARG A 25 -17.95 -10.05 -16.18
N PRO A 26 -18.94 -10.85 -16.61
CA PRO A 26 -19.62 -11.73 -15.68
C PRO A 26 -18.54 -12.56 -14.99
N VAL A 27 -18.55 -12.63 -13.65
CA VAL A 27 -17.57 -13.39 -12.88
C VAL A 27 -17.83 -14.88 -13.10
N ASN A 28 -17.35 -15.40 -14.23
CA ASN A 28 -17.25 -16.83 -14.51
C ASN A 28 -15.84 -17.37 -14.21
N VAL A 29 -14.95 -16.53 -13.68
CA VAL A 29 -13.63 -16.98 -13.22
C VAL A 29 -13.83 -17.77 -11.94
N SER A 30 -13.61 -19.08 -12.03
CA SER A 30 -13.66 -19.96 -10.86
C SER A 30 -12.54 -19.62 -9.86
N ALA A 31 -12.72 -19.94 -8.58
CA ALA A 31 -11.66 -19.71 -7.58
C ALA A 31 -10.31 -20.37 -7.99
N PRO A 32 -10.27 -21.60 -8.54
CA PRO A 32 -9.03 -22.18 -9.06
C PRO A 32 -8.39 -21.36 -10.20
N GLU A 33 -9.20 -20.84 -11.13
CA GLU A 33 -8.71 -20.03 -12.24
C GLU A 33 -8.16 -18.68 -11.77
N LEU A 34 -8.82 -18.05 -10.81
CA LEU A 34 -8.35 -16.81 -10.19
C LEU A 34 -6.99 -17.03 -9.50
N LEU A 35 -6.86 -18.11 -8.73
CA LEU A 35 -5.63 -18.48 -8.05
C LEU A 35 -4.51 -18.83 -9.04
N ALA A 36 -4.82 -19.53 -10.13
CA ALA A 36 -3.84 -19.84 -11.17
C ALA A 36 -3.33 -18.56 -11.87
N ARG A 37 -4.22 -17.55 -12.04
CA ARG A 37 -3.89 -16.30 -12.73
C ARG A 37 -3.13 -15.30 -11.86
N LEU A 38 -3.53 -15.14 -10.60
CA LEU A 38 -2.99 -14.11 -9.70
C LEU A 38 -2.02 -14.66 -8.66
N GLY A 39 -2.05 -15.96 -8.39
CA GLY A 39 -1.46 -16.52 -7.18
C GLY A 39 -2.27 -16.16 -5.93
N LEU A 40 -1.91 -16.80 -4.82
CA LEU A 40 -2.69 -16.76 -3.58
C LEU A 40 -2.75 -15.37 -2.94
N ASP A 41 -1.61 -14.69 -2.85
CA ASP A 41 -1.48 -13.40 -2.18
C ASP A 41 -2.25 -12.30 -2.92
N ALA A 42 -2.08 -12.19 -4.24
CA ALA A 42 -2.73 -11.16 -5.02
C ALA A 42 -4.25 -11.39 -5.13
N ALA A 43 -4.69 -12.65 -5.23
CA ALA A 43 -6.11 -12.98 -5.15
C ALA A 43 -6.72 -12.59 -3.80
N ARG A 44 -6.05 -12.90 -2.67
CA ARG A 44 -6.50 -12.50 -1.33
C ARG A 44 -6.58 -10.99 -1.20
N TRP A 45 -5.54 -10.28 -1.63
CA TRP A 45 -5.52 -8.82 -1.59
C TRP A 45 -6.67 -8.22 -2.40
N ALA A 46 -6.87 -8.68 -3.65
CA ALA A 46 -7.91 -8.18 -4.53
C ALA A 46 -9.32 -8.36 -3.96
N LEU A 47 -9.57 -9.46 -3.24
CA LEU A 47 -10.87 -9.76 -2.65
C LEU A 47 -11.09 -9.09 -1.28
N LEU A 48 -10.03 -8.86 -0.49
CA LEU A 48 -10.13 -8.36 0.88
C LEU A 48 -9.94 -6.85 1.01
N ARG A 49 -9.31 -6.19 0.03
CA ARG A 49 -9.00 -4.76 0.06
C ARG A 49 -10.23 -3.86 -0.20
N PRO A 50 -11.11 -4.13 -1.19
CA PRO A 50 -12.28 -3.28 -1.46
C PRO A 50 -13.28 -3.31 -0.29
N ALA A 51 -14.10 -2.27 -0.14
CA ALA A 51 -15.18 -2.33 0.83
C ALA A 51 -16.18 -3.43 0.44
N ALA A 52 -16.93 -3.95 1.42
CA ALA A 52 -17.82 -5.11 1.20
C ALA A 52 -18.88 -4.91 0.10
N HIS A 53 -19.17 -3.67 -0.31
CA HIS A 53 -20.13 -3.32 -1.35
C HIS A 53 -19.48 -2.94 -2.70
N ASP A 54 -18.14 -2.89 -2.75
CA ASP A 54 -17.39 -2.54 -3.95
C ASP A 54 -17.07 -3.81 -4.75
N LEU A 55 -16.98 -3.67 -6.07
CA LEU A 55 -16.47 -4.74 -6.92
C LEU A 55 -14.93 -4.84 -6.79
N PRO A 56 -14.38 -6.05 -6.60
CA PRO A 56 -12.93 -6.24 -6.62
C PRO A 56 -12.38 -6.06 -8.03
N ASP A 57 -11.28 -5.32 -8.12
CA ASP A 57 -10.50 -5.26 -9.34
C ASP A 57 -9.60 -6.49 -9.42
N LEU A 58 -9.86 -7.33 -10.43
CA LEU A 58 -9.17 -8.61 -10.63
C LEU A 58 -8.14 -8.55 -11.76
N ASP A 59 -7.80 -7.37 -12.27
CA ASP A 59 -6.83 -7.20 -13.37
C ASP A 59 -5.41 -7.64 -12.95
N PRO A 60 -4.85 -8.71 -13.55
CA PRO A 60 -3.51 -9.20 -13.24
C PRO A 60 -2.43 -8.16 -13.51
N ASP A 61 -2.56 -7.35 -14.57
CA ASP A 61 -1.54 -6.38 -14.96
C ASP A 61 -1.39 -5.28 -13.91
N ARG A 62 -2.44 -5.01 -13.14
CA ARG A 62 -2.39 -4.08 -12.01
C ARG A 62 -1.95 -4.77 -10.72
N LEU A 63 -2.48 -5.96 -10.44
CA LEU A 63 -2.25 -6.67 -9.17
C LEU A 63 -0.86 -7.30 -9.06
N LEU A 64 -0.26 -7.69 -10.18
CA LEU A 64 1.06 -8.33 -10.24
C LEU A 64 2.19 -7.33 -10.54
N ALA A 65 1.86 -6.10 -10.93
CA ALA A 65 2.87 -5.10 -11.23
C ALA A 65 3.73 -4.78 -10.00
N GLN A 66 5.05 -4.91 -10.16
CA GLN A 66 6.04 -4.55 -9.14
C GLN A 66 6.36 -3.06 -9.20
N ARG A 67 5.36 -2.23 -8.88
CA ARG A 67 5.49 -0.77 -8.89
C ARG A 67 4.78 -0.17 -7.68
N GLU A 68 5.20 1.01 -7.29
CA GLU A 68 4.67 1.70 -6.10
C GLU A 68 3.16 1.97 -6.16
N SER A 69 2.57 2.12 -7.35
CA SER A 69 1.12 2.30 -7.50
C SER A 69 0.30 1.04 -7.24
N ASN A 70 0.93 -0.14 -7.13
CA ASN A 70 0.27 -1.36 -6.68
C ASN A 70 0.31 -1.42 -5.13
N PRO A 71 -0.84 -1.32 -4.44
CA PRO A 71 -0.88 -1.30 -2.98
C PRO A 71 -0.31 -2.56 -2.32
N LEU A 72 -0.55 -3.74 -2.90
CA LEU A 72 0.00 -5.00 -2.36
C LEU A 72 1.53 -5.00 -2.43
N PHE A 73 2.07 -4.64 -3.60
CA PHE A 73 3.51 -4.54 -3.79
C PHE A 73 4.11 -3.53 -2.82
N ARG A 74 3.51 -2.34 -2.71
CA ARG A 74 3.99 -1.27 -1.83
C ARG A 74 4.05 -1.69 -0.36
N VAL A 75 3.00 -2.36 0.14
CA VAL A 75 2.95 -2.88 1.52
C VAL A 75 4.02 -3.95 1.76
N ARG A 76 4.15 -4.93 0.85
CA ARG A 76 5.19 -5.96 0.96
C ARG A 76 6.60 -5.37 0.81
N TYR A 77 6.77 -4.36 -0.04
CA TYR A 77 8.03 -3.66 -0.26
C TYR A 77 8.46 -2.85 0.97
N ALA A 78 7.53 -2.18 1.63
CA ALA A 78 7.80 -1.54 2.93
C ALA A 78 8.30 -2.56 3.95
N HIS A 79 7.67 -3.73 4.06
CA HIS A 79 8.13 -4.81 4.93
C HIS A 79 9.55 -5.28 4.57
N ALA A 80 9.80 -5.65 3.31
CA ALA A 80 11.11 -6.09 2.85
C ALA A 80 12.20 -5.02 3.07
N ARG A 81 11.86 -3.74 2.88
CA ARG A 81 12.75 -2.60 3.13
C ARG A 81 13.09 -2.47 4.61
N VAL A 82 12.13 -2.65 5.53
CA VAL A 82 12.41 -2.72 6.96
C VAL A 82 13.37 -3.86 7.28
N ARG A 83 13.14 -5.07 6.73
CA ARG A 83 14.05 -6.21 6.94
C ARG A 83 15.46 -5.92 6.46
N ALA A 84 15.60 -5.25 5.31
CA ALA A 84 16.89 -4.79 4.81
C ALA A 84 17.53 -3.74 5.73
N LEU A 85 16.78 -2.76 6.23
CA LEU A 85 17.28 -1.75 7.17
C LEU A 85 17.82 -2.37 8.46
N VAL A 86 17.10 -3.33 9.04
CA VAL A 86 17.53 -4.03 10.26
C VAL A 86 18.82 -4.81 10.01
N ARG A 87 18.89 -5.53 8.89
CA ARG A 87 20.11 -6.27 8.50
C ARG A 87 21.29 -5.32 8.31
N ASN A 88 21.10 -4.23 7.58
CA ASN A 88 22.15 -3.26 7.29
C ASN A 88 22.57 -2.50 8.56
N GLY A 89 21.63 -2.15 9.43
CA GLY A 89 21.91 -1.54 10.73
C GLY A 89 22.84 -2.39 11.58
N ARG A 90 22.58 -3.71 11.66
CA ARG A 90 23.48 -4.65 12.36
C ARG A 90 24.90 -4.66 11.77
N GLN A 91 25.04 -4.61 10.45
CA GLN A 91 26.35 -4.54 9.79
C GLN A 91 27.10 -3.24 10.11
N LEU A 92 26.38 -2.14 10.36
CA LEU A 92 26.92 -0.84 10.74
C LEU A 92 27.06 -0.67 12.27
N GLY A 93 26.80 -1.71 13.07
CA GLY A 93 26.82 -1.63 14.54
C GLY A 93 25.68 -0.78 15.14
N VAL A 94 24.63 -0.51 14.36
CA VAL A 94 23.42 0.19 14.81
C VAL A 94 22.39 -0.85 15.26
N HIS A 95 22.07 -0.85 16.55
CA HIS A 95 21.02 -1.67 17.14
C HIS A 95 19.81 -0.81 17.50
N SER A 96 18.61 -1.36 17.35
CA SER A 96 17.38 -0.66 17.73
C SER A 96 17.34 -0.37 19.23
N SER A 97 16.91 0.84 19.60
CA SER A 97 16.67 1.25 20.99
C SER A 97 15.63 2.36 21.03
N THR A 98 14.67 2.23 21.92
CA THR A 98 13.52 3.16 22.09
C THR A 98 13.85 4.38 22.95
N ASP A 99 15.12 4.54 23.38
CA ASP A 99 15.51 5.54 24.38
C ASP A 99 15.74 6.95 23.81
N GLY A 100 15.70 7.08 22.48
CA GLY A 100 15.90 8.34 21.78
C GLY A 100 14.59 9.06 21.46
N PRO A 101 14.63 10.39 21.30
CA PRO A 101 13.44 11.20 21.08
C PRO A 101 12.96 11.12 19.62
N TYR A 102 11.65 11.01 19.43
CA TYR A 102 10.98 11.21 18.14
C TYR A 102 10.54 12.67 18.04
N ARG A 103 11.09 13.40 17.08
CA ARG A 103 10.91 14.87 16.98
C ARG A 103 10.33 15.31 15.66
N HIS A 104 10.64 14.60 14.58
CA HIS A 104 10.20 14.98 13.26
C HIS A 104 8.72 14.64 13.09
N PRO A 105 7.90 15.50 12.44
CA PRO A 105 6.49 15.23 12.23
C PRO A 105 6.21 13.88 11.55
N ALA A 106 7.07 13.44 10.63
CA ALA A 106 6.95 12.14 9.99
C ALA A 106 7.15 10.95 10.95
N GLU A 107 8.05 11.08 11.94
CA GLU A 107 8.24 10.06 12.99
C GLU A 107 6.97 9.96 13.85
N VAL A 108 6.46 11.12 14.31
CA VAL A 108 5.25 11.20 15.14
C VAL A 108 4.01 10.67 14.41
N ALA A 109 3.85 11.01 13.13
CA ALA A 109 2.73 10.53 12.32
C ALA A 109 2.76 9.01 12.12
N LEU A 110 3.93 8.42 11.88
CA LEU A 110 4.08 6.97 11.78
C LEU A 110 3.80 6.29 13.13
N ILE A 111 4.28 6.84 14.24
CA ILE A 111 3.98 6.32 15.59
C ILE A 111 2.49 6.31 15.85
N ALA A 112 1.79 7.41 15.57
CA ALA A 112 0.34 7.48 15.74
C ALA A 112 -0.39 6.41 14.89
N THR A 113 0.04 6.24 13.64
CA THR A 113 -0.52 5.21 12.75
C THR A 113 -0.29 3.81 13.31
N ILE A 114 0.92 3.49 13.78
CA ILE A 114 1.24 2.20 14.41
C ILE A 114 0.43 1.98 15.69
N ALA A 115 0.28 3.01 16.52
CA ALA A 115 -0.43 2.92 17.79
C ALA A 115 -1.93 2.64 17.64
N ASP A 116 -2.53 2.97 16.49
CA ASP A 116 -3.93 2.68 16.20
C ASP A 116 -4.20 1.22 15.84
N TYR A 117 -3.16 0.45 15.51
CA TYR A 117 -3.27 -0.91 14.99
C TYR A 117 -4.10 -1.86 15.88
N PRO A 118 -3.90 -1.95 17.22
CA PRO A 118 -4.66 -2.89 18.05
C PRO A 118 -6.16 -2.59 18.04
N ARG A 119 -6.54 -1.32 18.21
CA ARG A 119 -7.94 -0.87 18.19
C ARG A 119 -8.57 -1.09 16.82
N LEU A 120 -7.80 -0.89 15.75
CA LEU A 120 -8.25 -1.12 14.39
C LEU A 120 -8.55 -2.60 14.15
N ILE A 121 -7.68 -3.52 14.57
CA ILE A 121 -7.91 -4.97 14.42
C ILE A 121 -9.20 -5.39 15.14
N GLU A 122 -9.40 -4.95 16.38
CA GLU A 122 -10.63 -5.25 17.14
C GLU A 122 -11.88 -4.72 16.44
N SER A 123 -11.80 -3.51 15.88
CA SER A 123 -12.89 -2.92 15.11
C SER A 123 -13.16 -3.69 13.81
N ALA A 124 -12.11 -4.01 13.05
CA ALA A 124 -12.20 -4.76 11.80
C ALA A 124 -12.78 -6.16 12.02
N ALA A 125 -12.37 -6.85 13.08
CA ALA A 125 -12.90 -8.16 13.46
C ALA A 125 -14.40 -8.09 13.82
N ARG A 126 -14.80 -7.14 14.69
CA ARG A 126 -16.21 -6.97 15.10
C ARG A 126 -17.15 -6.72 13.92
N HIS A 127 -16.70 -5.92 12.96
CA HIS A 127 -17.51 -5.53 11.81
C HIS A 127 -17.30 -6.43 10.58
N ARG A 128 -16.43 -7.46 10.68
CA ARG A 128 -16.03 -8.32 9.55
C ARG A 128 -15.58 -7.50 8.34
N ALA A 129 -14.75 -6.48 8.60
CA ALA A 129 -14.31 -5.48 7.64
C ALA A 129 -12.79 -5.57 7.40
N PRO A 130 -12.31 -6.60 6.67
CA PRO A 130 -10.88 -6.81 6.40
C PRO A 130 -10.27 -5.69 5.53
N ASP A 131 -11.10 -4.98 4.77
CA ASP A 131 -10.73 -3.80 3.98
C ASP A 131 -10.13 -2.69 4.84
N ARG A 132 -10.58 -2.56 6.10
CA ARG A 132 -10.03 -1.60 7.07
C ARG A 132 -8.59 -1.94 7.44
N LEU A 133 -8.28 -3.23 7.58
CA LEU A 133 -6.92 -3.70 7.83
C LEU A 133 -6.05 -3.47 6.59
N ALA A 134 -6.51 -3.80 5.39
CA ALA A 134 -5.76 -3.55 4.16
C ALA A 134 -5.39 -2.06 4.00
N ARG A 135 -6.37 -1.16 4.16
CA ARG A 135 -6.15 0.30 4.11
C ARG A 135 -5.21 0.80 5.21
N HIS A 136 -5.25 0.19 6.39
CA HIS A 136 -4.32 0.53 7.45
C HIS A 136 -2.88 0.14 7.11
N LEU A 137 -2.67 -1.04 6.51
CA LEU A 137 -1.34 -1.46 6.06
C LEU A 137 -0.80 -0.55 4.96
N GLU A 138 -1.65 -0.07 4.05
CA GLU A 138 -1.29 0.97 3.08
C GLU A 138 -0.85 2.25 3.80
N ALA A 139 -1.62 2.72 4.79
CA ALA A 139 -1.26 3.91 5.56
C ALA A 139 0.06 3.76 6.34
N VAL A 140 0.34 2.58 6.90
CA VAL A 140 1.61 2.27 7.57
C VAL A 140 2.75 2.26 6.57
N ALA A 141 2.59 1.64 5.39
CA ALA A 141 3.61 1.62 4.35
C ALA A 141 3.92 3.03 3.83
N ASP A 142 2.89 3.85 3.59
CA ASP A 142 3.05 5.24 3.21
C ASP A 142 3.71 6.09 4.30
N GLY A 143 3.29 5.92 5.55
CA GLY A 143 3.90 6.56 6.70
C GLY A 143 5.38 6.18 6.84
N PHE A 144 5.71 4.90 6.61
CA PHE A 144 7.06 4.39 6.63
C PHE A 144 7.94 5.02 5.55
N PHE A 145 7.50 5.10 4.29
CA PHE A 145 8.31 5.72 3.23
C PHE A 145 8.52 7.21 3.47
N ARG A 146 7.48 7.95 3.89
CA ARG A 146 7.62 9.37 4.28
C ARG A 146 8.61 9.56 5.42
N PHE A 147 8.54 8.70 6.44
CA PHE A 147 9.48 8.69 7.56
C PHE A 147 10.91 8.38 7.10
N HIS A 148 11.09 7.33 6.30
CA HIS A 148 12.39 6.90 5.80
C HIS A 148 13.09 8.01 5.00
N ASP A 149 12.35 8.72 4.15
CA ASP A 149 12.92 9.76 3.29
C ASP A 149 13.23 11.04 4.07
N ALA A 150 12.37 11.43 5.01
CA ALA A 150 12.58 12.62 5.82
C ALA A 150 13.57 12.41 6.97
N CYS A 151 13.68 11.19 7.48
CA CYS A 151 14.46 10.81 8.66
C CYS A 151 15.16 9.47 8.44
N PRO A 152 16.27 9.44 7.67
CA PRO A 152 17.01 8.22 7.38
C PRO A 152 17.34 7.41 8.66
N PRO A 153 16.93 6.13 8.75
CA PRO A 153 17.17 5.32 9.94
C PRO A 153 18.63 4.93 10.16
N LEU A 154 19.42 4.86 9.08
CA LEU A 154 20.83 4.49 9.13
C LEU A 154 21.73 5.70 8.81
N PRO A 155 22.98 5.73 9.31
CA PRO A 155 23.95 6.77 8.95
C PRO A 155 24.27 6.74 7.46
N CYS A 156 24.50 7.92 6.87
CA CYS A 156 24.88 8.08 5.47
C CYS A 156 26.28 8.70 5.33
N GLY A 157 27.11 8.15 4.45
CA GLY A 157 28.47 8.66 4.21
C GLY A 157 29.36 8.56 5.46
N GLU A 158 29.93 9.70 5.88
CA GLU A 158 30.82 9.81 7.04
C GLU A 158 30.08 10.00 8.38
N GLU A 159 28.75 9.95 8.38
CA GLU A 159 27.95 10.07 9.61
C GLU A 159 28.23 8.91 10.58
N LYS A 160 28.47 9.25 11.85
CA LYS A 160 28.64 8.25 12.90
C LYS A 160 27.28 7.75 13.40
N PRO A 161 27.15 6.47 13.81
CA PRO A 161 26.00 6.00 14.56
C PRO A 161 25.66 6.89 15.78
N MET A 162 24.39 7.28 15.89
CA MET A 162 23.86 8.17 16.92
C MET A 162 22.62 7.55 17.56
N ALA A 163 22.21 8.07 18.73
CA ALA A 163 20.98 7.65 19.39
C ALA A 163 19.74 7.79 18.49
N ALA A 164 19.68 8.83 17.64
CA ALA A 164 18.61 9.02 16.68
C ALA A 164 18.48 7.84 15.69
N HIS A 165 19.60 7.34 15.14
CA HIS A 165 19.58 6.18 14.23
C HIS A 165 19.04 4.93 14.94
N ARG A 166 19.41 4.71 16.20
CA ARG A 166 18.87 3.58 16.98
C ARG A 166 17.36 3.65 17.19
N SER A 167 16.83 4.83 17.50
CA SER A 167 15.39 5.02 17.73
C SER A 167 14.57 5.02 16.46
N ARG A 168 15.12 5.54 15.36
CA ARG A 168 14.54 5.44 14.03
C ARG A 168 14.53 4.00 13.52
N LEU A 169 15.59 3.24 13.81
CA LEU A 169 15.62 1.81 13.50
C LEU A 169 14.56 1.04 14.30
N ALA A 170 14.36 1.38 15.58
CA ALA A 170 13.27 0.81 16.38
C ALA A 170 11.88 1.14 15.81
N LEU A 171 11.68 2.37 15.32
CA LEU A 171 10.43 2.78 14.67
C LEU A 171 10.20 2.02 13.35
N ALA A 172 11.24 1.85 12.53
CA ALA A 172 11.18 1.01 11.33
C ALA A 172 10.83 -0.44 11.68
N GLU A 173 11.45 -1.02 12.72
CA GLU A 173 11.12 -2.36 13.21
C GLU A 173 9.66 -2.49 13.64
N ALA A 174 9.14 -1.52 14.40
CA ALA A 174 7.74 -1.50 14.81
C ALA A 174 6.78 -1.46 13.60
N ALA A 175 7.08 -0.64 12.59
CA ALA A 175 6.31 -0.63 11.34
C ALA A 175 6.35 -2.00 10.65
N GLY A 176 7.53 -2.63 10.59
CA GLY A 176 7.69 -3.98 10.03
C GLY A 176 6.86 -5.04 10.76
N VAL A 177 6.75 -4.97 12.09
CA VAL A 177 5.92 -5.87 12.90
C VAL A 177 4.44 -5.71 12.54
N VAL A 178 3.94 -4.48 12.42
CA VAL A 178 2.55 -4.21 12.03
C VAL A 178 2.28 -4.72 10.61
N LEU A 179 3.19 -4.45 9.67
CA LEU A 179 3.07 -4.90 8.28
C LEU A 179 3.03 -6.43 8.18
N ALA A 180 3.97 -7.12 8.83
CA ALA A 180 4.03 -8.57 8.83
C ALA A 180 2.80 -9.21 9.50
N GLY A 181 2.40 -8.70 10.68
CA GLY A 181 1.23 -9.18 11.40
C GLY A 181 -0.07 -8.97 10.61
N GLY A 182 -0.24 -7.80 10.00
CA GLY A 182 -1.43 -7.50 9.21
C GLY A 182 -1.52 -8.31 7.92
N LEU A 183 -0.41 -8.46 7.19
CA LEU A 183 -0.36 -9.36 6.03
C LEU A 183 -0.70 -10.79 6.44
N HIS A 184 -0.14 -11.29 7.55
CA HIS A 184 -0.45 -12.62 8.06
C HIS A 184 -1.94 -12.80 8.39
N LEU A 185 -2.57 -11.82 9.04
CA LEU A 185 -4.02 -11.84 9.34
C LEU A 185 -4.89 -11.87 8.07
N LEU A 186 -4.43 -11.25 6.98
CA LEU A 186 -5.09 -11.32 5.67
C LEU A 186 -4.75 -12.63 4.91
N GLY A 187 -3.91 -13.50 5.48
CA GLY A 187 -3.40 -14.70 4.83
C GLY A 187 -2.43 -14.39 3.69
N ILE A 188 -1.73 -13.26 3.72
CA ILE A 188 -0.81 -12.84 2.67
C ILE A 188 0.63 -13.01 3.17
N SER A 189 1.52 -13.47 2.29
CA SER A 189 2.93 -13.59 2.65
C SER A 189 3.60 -12.22 2.84
N ALA A 190 4.46 -12.14 3.87
CA ALA A 190 5.32 -10.99 4.16
C ALA A 190 6.78 -11.39 3.89
N PRO A 191 7.26 -11.32 2.63
CA PRO A 191 8.59 -11.82 2.30
C PRO A 191 9.67 -10.92 2.89
N GLU A 192 10.80 -11.51 3.27
CA GLU A 192 11.96 -10.75 3.77
C GLU A 192 12.66 -9.94 2.65
N HIS A 193 12.47 -10.35 1.40
CA HIS A 193 13.05 -9.78 0.19
C HIS A 193 12.01 -9.79 -0.93
N LEU A 194 12.00 -8.76 -1.77
CA LEU A 194 11.19 -8.67 -2.97
C LEU A 194 12.05 -8.38 -4.19
#